data_AF-A0AAD9KTS7-F1
#
_entry.id   AF-A0AAD9KTS7-F1
#
_cell.length_a   1.000
_cell.length_b   1.000
_cell.length_c   1.000
_cell.angle_alpha   90.00
_cell.angle_beta   90.00
_cell.angle_gamma   90.00
#
_symmetry.space_group_name_H-M   'P 1'
#
loop_
_entity.id
_entity.type
_entity.pdbx_description
1 polymer ?
#
loop_
_entity_poly.entity_id
_entity_poly.type
_entity_poly.pdbx_seq_one_letter_code
_entity_poly.pdbx_strand_id
1 'polypeptide(L)'
;MEMRCLRKLLSITYIDHISNEEVRNRTRQAIGPHEDLLTTVKRRKLKWYGHVIRSTGLAKTIMQGAVQGGRRRGREKKRWEDNMPEWTGMTLGAAMGKAETREEWRELVAMLPVAPQRSSRLRDR
;
A
#
# COMPACT_ATOMS: atom_id res chain seq x y z
N MET A 1 6.66 -8.82 -9.18
CA MET A 1 7.23 -7.82 -10.10
C MET A 1 8.54 -7.24 -9.55
N GLU A 2 8.53 -6.57 -8.39
CA GLU A 2 9.73 -5.98 -7.77
C GLU A 2 10.96 -6.90 -7.73
N MET A 3 10.84 -8.10 -7.14
CA MET A 3 11.97 -9.03 -7.03
C MET A 3 12.56 -9.47 -8.37
N ARG A 4 11.76 -9.50 -9.44
CA ARG A 4 12.25 -9.82 -10.79
C ARG A 4 13.10 -8.67 -11.33
N CYS A 5 12.69 -7.42 -11.10
CA CYS A 5 13.46 -6.25 -11.47
C CYS A 5 14.78 -6.18 -10.71
N LEU A 6 14.76 -6.39 -9.38
CA LEU A 6 15.96 -6.37 -8.55
C LEU A 6 16.95 -7.48 -8.93
N ARG A 7 16.47 -8.71 -9.16
CA ARG A 7 17.32 -9.80 -9.63
C ARG A 7 17.95 -9.49 -10.98
N LYS A 8 17.19 -8.92 -11.92
CA LYS A 8 17.72 -8.54 -13.23
C LYS A 8 18.78 -7.43 -13.13
N LEU A 9 18.56 -6.45 -12.24
CA LEU A 9 19.49 -5.35 -12.01
C LEU A 9 20.84 -5.82 -11.44
N LEU A 10 20.82 -6.84 -10.57
CA LEU A 10 22.01 -7.44 -9.97
C LEU A 10 22.54 -8.66 -10.76
N SER A 11 21.99 -8.95 -11.94
CA SER A 11 22.32 -10.15 -12.74
C SER A 11 22.20 -11.48 -11.99
N ILE A 12 21.26 -11.58 -11.04
CA ILE A 12 20.99 -12.80 -10.26
C ILE A 12 20.07 -13.71 -11.07
N THR A 13 20.55 -14.92 -11.31
CA THR A 13 19.85 -16.00 -11.98
C THR A 13 19.15 -16.93 -10.97
N TYR A 14 18.36 -17.88 -11.48
CA TYR A 14 17.73 -18.91 -10.67
C TYR A 14 18.76 -19.89 -10.06
N ILE A 15 19.88 -20.13 -10.74
CA ILE A 15 20.93 -21.08 -10.34
C ILE A 15 21.64 -20.61 -9.06
N ASP A 16 21.66 -19.30 -8.83
CA ASP A 16 22.34 -18.73 -7.67
C ASP A 16 21.63 -19.04 -6.34
N HIS A 17 20.39 -19.56 -6.37
CA HIS A 17 19.60 -19.95 -5.20
C HIS A 17 19.53 -18.88 -4.09
N ILE A 18 19.49 -17.60 -4.46
CA ILE A 18 19.52 -16.46 -3.53
C ILE A 18 18.12 -16.13 -3.00
N SER A 19 18.01 -16.00 -1.67
CA SER A 19 16.79 -15.60 -0.98
C SER A 19 16.33 -14.18 -1.35
N ASN A 20 15.03 -13.90 -1.24
CA ASN A 20 14.51 -12.56 -1.54
C ASN A 20 15.05 -11.48 -0.60
N GLU A 21 15.33 -11.85 0.65
CA GLU A 21 15.92 -10.94 1.64
C GLU A 21 17.34 -10.54 1.23
N GLU A 22 18.14 -11.52 0.80
CA GLU A 22 19.51 -11.28 0.36
C GLU A 22 19.56 -10.42 -0.91
N VAL A 23 18.67 -10.67 -1.88
CA VAL A 23 18.53 -9.79 -3.07
C VAL A 23 18.26 -8.33 -2.65
N ARG A 24 17.43 -8.10 -1.63
CA ARG A 24 17.12 -6.75 -1.13
C ARG A 24 18.32 -6.13 -0.41
N ASN A 25 19.04 -6.92 0.39
CA ASN A 25 20.25 -6.46 1.07
C ASN A 25 21.34 -6.03 0.08
N ARG A 26 21.62 -6.86 -0.93
CA ARG A 26 22.58 -6.53 -2.02
C ARG A 26 22.16 -5.28 -2.78
N THR A 27 20.86 -5.17 -3.10
CA THR A 27 20.34 -3.96 -3.78
C THR A 27 20.58 -2.71 -2.92
N ARG A 28 20.32 -2.80 -1.61
CA ARG A 28 20.53 -1.69 -0.68
C ARG A 28 22.00 -1.29 -0.56
N GLN A 29 22.92 -2.25 -0.64
CA GLN A 29 24.36 -1.97 -0.64
C GLN A 29 24.83 -1.31 -1.96
N ALA A 30 24.29 -1.74 -3.10
CA ALA A 30 24.73 -1.25 -4.41
C ALA A 30 24.16 0.13 -4.79
N ILE A 31 22.91 0.41 -4.44
CA ILE A 31 22.15 1.60 -4.91
C ILE A 31 21.82 2.54 -3.75
N GLY A 32 22.01 2.08 -2.52
CA GLY A 32 21.61 2.80 -1.31
C GLY A 32 20.19 2.47 -0.83
N PRO A 33 19.75 3.14 0.24
CA PRO A 33 18.43 2.94 0.81
C PRO A 33 17.33 3.35 -0.18
N HIS A 34 16.38 2.44 -0.41
CA HIS A 34 15.21 2.67 -1.25
C HIS A 34 13.96 2.09 -0.59
N GLU A 35 12.80 2.65 -0.94
CA GLU A 35 11.52 2.11 -0.49
C GLU A 35 11.08 0.93 -1.36
N ASP A 36 10.49 -0.07 -0.72
CA ASP A 36 9.75 -1.12 -1.41
C ASP A 36 8.62 -0.53 -2.26
N LEU A 37 8.39 -1.10 -3.44
CA LEU A 37 7.34 -0.71 -4.38
C LEU A 37 5.96 -0.70 -3.72
N LEU A 38 5.66 -1.73 -2.91
CA LEU A 38 4.39 -1.81 -2.21
C LEU A 38 4.20 -0.62 -1.25
N THR A 39 5.26 -0.24 -0.55
CA THR A 39 5.27 0.89 0.37
C THR A 39 5.05 2.19 -0.37
N THR A 40 5.74 2.39 -1.49
CA THR A 40 5.53 3.56 -2.35
C THR A 40 4.09 3.64 -2.86
N VAL A 41 3.51 2.51 -3.30
CA VAL A 41 2.10 2.46 -3.74
C VAL A 41 1.15 2.82 -2.60
N LYS A 42 1.32 2.22 -1.41
CA LYS A 42 0.50 2.54 -0.22
C LYS A 42 0.58 4.03 0.10
N ARG A 43 1.80 4.57 0.19
CA ARG A 43 2.06 5.98 0.53
C ARG A 43 1.41 6.93 -0.48
N ARG A 44 1.56 6.68 -1.79
CA ARG A 44 0.92 7.48 -2.85
C ARG A 44 -0.60 7.42 -2.77
N LYS A 45 -1.14 6.22 -2.58
CA LYS A 45 -2.57 5.97 -2.49
C LYS A 45 -3.21 6.72 -1.31
N LEU A 46 -2.55 6.73 -0.16
CA LEU A 46 -2.98 7.48 1.02
C LEU A 46 -2.77 9.00 0.89
N LYS A 47 -1.69 9.47 0.27
CA LYS A 47 -1.55 10.90 -0.05
C LYS A 47 -2.73 11.39 -0.90
N TRP A 48 -3.12 10.60 -1.90
CA TRP A 48 -4.28 10.91 -2.73
C TRP A 48 -5.60 10.87 -1.93
N TYR A 49 -5.75 9.92 -1.00
CA TYR A 49 -6.91 9.89 -0.10
C TYR A 49 -7.11 11.22 0.64
N GLY A 50 -6.08 11.69 1.35
CA GLY A 50 -6.19 12.94 2.10
C GLY A 50 -6.44 14.16 1.19
N HIS A 51 -5.94 14.12 -0.05
CA HIS A 51 -6.30 15.13 -1.04
C HIS A 51 -7.78 15.07 -1.41
N VAL A 52 -8.32 13.88 -1.69
CA VAL A 52 -9.74 13.69 -2.04
C VAL A 52 -10.66 14.10 -0.89
N ILE A 53 -10.35 13.74 0.36
CA ILE A 53 -11.17 14.12 1.52
C ILE A 53 -11.26 15.64 1.70
N ARG A 54 -10.17 16.37 1.46
CA ARG A 54 -10.14 17.83 1.51
C ARG A 54 -10.69 18.51 0.26
N SER A 55 -10.79 17.80 -0.85
CA SER A 55 -11.33 18.35 -2.10
C SER A 55 -12.85 18.46 -2.05
N THR A 56 -13.40 19.33 -2.91
CA THR A 56 -14.82 19.36 -3.25
C THR A 56 -14.98 18.76 -4.65
N GLY A 57 -15.99 17.90 -4.83
CA GLY A 57 -16.33 17.34 -6.14
C GLY A 57 -16.56 15.83 -6.18
N LEU A 58 -16.79 15.32 -7.40
CA LEU A 58 -17.24 13.96 -7.66
C LEU A 58 -16.31 12.89 -7.09
N ALA A 59 -14.99 13.13 -7.07
CA ALA A 59 -14.02 12.17 -6.53
C ALA A 59 -14.30 11.85 -5.05
N LYS A 60 -14.67 12.86 -4.25
CA LYS A 60 -15.03 12.68 -2.83
C LYS A 60 -16.33 11.87 -2.69
N THR A 61 -17.34 12.20 -3.48
CA THR A 61 -18.61 11.47 -3.53
C THR A 61 -18.42 10.01 -3.95
N ILE A 62 -17.62 9.74 -4.99
CA ILE A 62 -17.33 8.37 -5.45
C ILE A 62 -16.55 7.60 -4.38
N MET A 63 -15.58 8.23 -3.74
CA MET A 63 -14.74 7.59 -2.72
C MET A 63 -15.51 7.24 -1.44
N GLN A 64 -16.50 8.04 -1.07
CA GLN A 64 -17.41 7.79 0.05
C GLN A 64 -18.63 6.94 -0.35
N GLY A 65 -18.85 6.77 -1.65
CA GLY A 65 -20.01 6.10 -2.20
C GLY A 65 -19.85 4.58 -2.21
N ALA A 66 -20.68 3.90 -1.41
CA ALA A 66 -20.83 2.46 -1.52
C ALA A 66 -21.83 2.12 -2.65
N VAL A 67 -21.31 1.72 -3.82
CA VAL A 67 -22.17 1.17 -4.88
C VAL A 67 -22.71 -0.18 -4.43
N GLN A 68 -24.05 -0.31 -4.44
CA GLN A 68 -24.76 -1.54 -4.13
C GLN A 68 -24.58 -2.57 -5.26
N GLY A 69 -24.42 -3.83 -4.89
CA GLY A 69 -24.23 -4.94 -5.83
C GLY A 69 -22.97 -5.78 -5.61
N GLY A 70 -22.95 -6.95 -6.22
CA GLY A 70 -21.85 -7.91 -6.14
C GLY A 70 -20.75 -7.66 -7.19
N ARG A 71 -19.52 -8.07 -6.89
CA ARG A 71 -18.43 -8.13 -7.88
C ARG A 71 -18.40 -9.51 -8.54
N ARG A 72 -18.19 -9.53 -9.86
CA ARG A 72 -18.02 -10.76 -10.64
C ARG A 72 -16.82 -11.58 -10.13
N ARG A 73 -16.91 -12.90 -10.24
CA ARG A 73 -15.84 -13.85 -9.87
C ARG A 73 -14.52 -13.48 -10.56
N GLY A 74 -13.42 -13.55 -9.81
CA GLY A 74 -12.05 -13.27 -10.31
C GLY A 74 -11.52 -11.85 -10.02
N ARG A 75 -12.39 -10.85 -9.83
CA ARG A 75 -11.95 -9.51 -9.42
C ARG A 75 -11.73 -9.46 -7.91
N GLU A 76 -10.65 -8.78 -7.49
CA GLU A 76 -10.39 -8.57 -6.07
C GLU A 76 -11.60 -7.88 -5.41
N LYS A 77 -12.05 -8.45 -4.28
CA LYS A 77 -13.22 -7.95 -3.57
C LYS A 77 -12.93 -6.67 -2.78
N LYS A 78 -11.65 -6.32 -2.57
CA LYS A 78 -11.22 -5.15 -1.81
C LYS A 78 -11.72 -3.85 -2.44
N ARG A 79 -12.44 -3.08 -1.64
CA ARG A 79 -12.83 -1.69 -1.88
C ARG A 79 -11.66 -0.77 -1.54
N TRP A 80 -11.78 0.48 -1.99
CA TRP A 80 -10.90 1.53 -1.51
C TRP A 80 -10.96 1.63 0.02
N GLU A 81 -12.18 1.68 0.56
CA GLU A 81 -12.52 1.71 1.99
C GLU A 81 -11.84 0.60 2.79
N ASP A 82 -11.68 -0.60 2.24
CA ASP A 82 -11.04 -1.72 2.93
C ASP A 82 -9.54 -1.51 3.17
N ASN A 83 -8.87 -0.72 2.32
CA ASN A 83 -7.42 -0.49 2.45
C ASN A 83 -7.08 0.48 3.58
N MET A 84 -8.00 1.39 3.94
CA MET A 84 -7.76 2.34 5.04
C MET A 84 -7.56 1.60 6.37
N PRO A 85 -8.53 0.85 6.90
CA PRO A 85 -8.36 0.13 8.15
C PRO A 85 -7.27 -0.93 8.08
N GLU A 86 -7.07 -1.58 6.92
CA GLU A 86 -5.99 -2.56 6.76
C GLU A 86 -4.58 -1.94 6.89
N TRP A 87 -4.38 -0.70 6.42
CA TRP A 87 -3.04 -0.09 6.39
C TRP A 87 -2.78 0.85 7.56
N THR A 88 -3.79 1.61 7.99
CA THR A 88 -3.65 2.58 9.08
C THR A 88 -4.00 1.98 10.44
N GLY A 89 -4.71 0.85 10.49
CA GLY A 89 -5.24 0.28 11.73
C GLY A 89 -6.39 1.11 12.34
N MET A 90 -6.91 2.11 11.62
CA MET A 90 -7.96 3.01 12.10
C MET A 90 -9.29 2.71 11.43
N THR A 91 -10.40 3.03 12.11
CA THR A 91 -11.71 3.02 11.46
C THR A 91 -11.76 4.06 10.34
N LEU A 92 -12.62 3.84 9.34
CA LEU A 92 -12.74 4.74 8.18
C LEU A 92 -13.08 6.18 8.63
N GLY A 93 -14.00 6.33 9.58
CA GLY A 93 -14.37 7.64 10.14
C GLY A 93 -13.22 8.36 10.83
N ALA A 94 -12.42 7.64 11.65
CA ALA A 94 -11.25 8.23 12.29
C ALA A 94 -10.18 8.65 11.26
N ALA A 95 -9.96 7.84 10.22
CA ALA A 95 -9.07 8.19 9.12
C ALA A 95 -9.59 9.39 8.32
N MET A 96 -10.90 9.54 8.14
CA MET A 96 -11.51 10.71 7.50
C MET A 96 -11.28 11.98 8.33
N GLY A 97 -11.54 11.95 9.64
CA GLY A 97 -11.30 13.10 10.52
C GLY A 97 -9.84 13.57 10.48
N LYS A 98 -8.88 12.64 10.60
CA LYS A 98 -7.45 12.98 10.46
C LYS A 98 -7.06 13.47 9.06
N ALA A 99 -7.80 13.07 8.02
CA ALA A 99 -7.53 13.49 6.66
C ALA A 99 -7.96 14.94 6.39
N GLU A 100 -8.86 15.51 7.21
CA GLU A 100 -9.27 16.92 7.10
C GLU A 100 -8.09 17.84 7.42
N THR A 101 -7.31 17.53 8.45
CA THR A 101 -6.07 18.25 8.78
C THR A 101 -4.91 17.79 7.89
N ARG A 102 -4.17 18.74 7.30
CA ARG A 102 -3.07 18.39 6.38
C ARG A 102 -1.87 17.80 7.11
N GLU A 103 -1.61 18.32 8.28
CA GLU A 103 -0.50 18.01 9.16
C GLU A 103 -0.68 16.61 9.75
N GLU A 104 -1.82 16.34 10.39
CA GLU A 104 -2.15 15.02 10.96
C GLU A 104 -2.13 13.92 9.89
N TRP A 105 -2.66 14.21 8.70
CA TRP A 105 -2.63 13.24 7.60
C TRP A 105 -1.21 12.97 7.11
N ARG A 106 -0.36 14.00 7.01
CA ARG A 106 1.03 13.84 6.58
C ARG A 106 1.82 13.01 7.59
N GLU A 107 1.63 13.26 8.88
CA GLU A 107 2.25 12.49 9.96
C GLU A 107 1.79 11.03 9.92
N LEU A 108 0.48 10.79 9.78
CA LEU A 108 -0.06 9.44 9.65
C LEU A 108 0.57 8.70 8.46
N VAL A 109 0.65 9.34 7.29
CA VAL A 109 1.23 8.73 6.10
C VAL A 109 2.75 8.51 6.24
N ALA A 110 3.44 9.36 7.01
CA ALA A 110 4.86 9.20 7.29
C ALA A 110 5.13 8.04 8.25
N MET A 111 4.29 7.86 9.27
CA MET A 111 4.42 6.84 10.31
C MET A 111 3.94 5.44 9.91
N LEU A 112 3.38 5.27 8.71
CA LEU A 112 2.86 3.97 8.29
C LEU A 112 3.93 2.89 8.32
N PRO A 113 3.62 1.73 8.94
CA PRO A 113 4.54 0.61 8.93
C PRO A 113 4.73 0.14 7.48
N VAL A 114 5.99 0.23 7.04
CA VAL A 114 6.52 -0.22 5.74
C VAL A 114 6.35 -1.73 5.55
N ALA A 115 5.97 -2.47 6.59
CA ALA A 115 5.84 -3.91 6.56
C ALA A 115 4.62 -4.38 5.72
N PRO A 116 4.78 -5.42 4.90
CA PRO A 116 3.64 -6.15 4.36
C PRO A 116 2.95 -6.84 5.53
N GLN A 117 1.83 -6.29 5.99
CA GLN A 117 0.86 -7.07 6.77
C GLN A 117 0.40 -8.21 5.85
N ARG A 118 1.04 -9.38 5.96
CA ARG A 118 0.53 -10.60 5.35
C ARG A 118 -0.84 -10.82 5.99
N SER A 119 -1.90 -10.68 5.20
CA SER A 119 -3.23 -11.08 5.62
C SER A 119 -3.14 -12.44 6.33
N SER A 120 -3.55 -12.50 7.59
CA SER A 120 -3.57 -13.73 8.39
C SER A 120 -4.39 -14.84 7.72
N ARG A 121 -5.26 -14.49 6.76
CA ARG A 121 -6.16 -15.38 6.02
C ARG A 121 -5.48 -16.36 5.05
N LEU A 122 -4.15 -16.36 4.95
CA LEU A 122 -3.39 -17.29 4.11
C LEU A 122 -2.65 -18.39 4.91
N ARG A 123 -2.86 -18.47 6.23
CA ARG A 123 -2.30 -19.54 7.07
C ARG A 123 -3.28 -20.70 7.34
N ASP A 124 -4.57 -20.49 7.12
CA ASP A 124 -5.60 -21.51 7.33
C ASP A 124 -6.09 -22.05 5.97
N ARG A 125 -5.25 -22.85 5.32
CA ARG A 125 -5.62 -23.81 4.26
C ARG A 125 -4.63 -24.96 4.23
#